data_AF-A0A820RQT4-F1
#
_entry.id   AF-A0A820RQT4-F1
#
_cell.length_a   1.000
_cell.length_b   1.000
_cell.length_c   1.000
_cell.angle_alpha   90.00
_cell.angle_beta   90.00
_cell.angle_gamma   90.00
#
_symmetry.space_group_name_H-M   'P 1'
#
loop_
_entity.id
_entity.type
_entity.pdbx_description
1 polymer ?
#
loop_
_entity_poly.entity_id
_entity_poly.type
_entity_poly.pdbx_seq_one_letter_code
_entity_poly.pdbx_strand_id
1 'polypeptide(L)'
;GYNVQTETYLSILTINQLNLSDEGIYMCKSNQHQSIANIYNLTLTPSMKIYPNDGIIELNRYQRSINLSCMVRELPINIIDPLKIKWYHK
;
A
#
# COMPACT_ATOMS: atom_id res chain seq x y z
N GLY A 1 -12.86 8.00 8.73
CA GLY A 1 -13.58 9.07 9.47
C GLY A 1 -12.60 10.14 9.91
N TYR A 2 -12.92 11.42 9.70
CA TYR A 2 -11.98 12.53 9.93
C TYR A 2 -12.16 13.17 11.32
N ASN A 3 -11.06 13.53 11.96
CA ASN A 3 -11.04 14.34 13.18
C ASN A 3 -10.05 15.49 13.00
N VAL A 4 -10.46 16.71 13.34
CA VAL A 4 -9.60 17.89 13.30
C VAL A 4 -9.48 18.45 14.71
N GLN A 5 -8.24 18.63 15.17
CA GLN A 5 -7.90 19.28 16.43
C GLN A 5 -7.12 20.56 16.14
N THR A 6 -7.58 21.69 16.66
CA THR A 6 -6.95 22.99 16.43
C THR A 6 -6.67 23.69 17.76
N GLU A 7 -5.42 24.11 17.94
CA GLU A 7 -4.93 25.02 18.98
C GLU A 7 -4.43 26.32 18.32
N THR A 8 -4.04 27.31 19.12
CA THR A 8 -3.73 28.69 18.67
C THR A 8 -2.82 28.78 17.44
N TYR A 9 -1.81 27.89 17.33
CA TYR A 9 -0.85 27.86 16.22
C TYR A 9 -0.65 26.47 15.61
N LEU A 10 -1.49 25.49 15.98
CA LEU A 10 -1.32 24.09 15.57
C LEU A 10 -2.67 23.52 15.14
N SER A 11 -2.72 22.91 13.95
CA SER A 11 -3.91 22.18 13.50
C SER A 11 -3.51 20.80 13.02
N ILE A 12 -4.15 19.77 13.57
CA ILE A 12 -3.89 18.35 13.29
C ILE A 12 -5.13 17.75 12.64
N LEU A 13 -4.94 17.13 11.47
CA LEU A 13 -5.95 16.31 10.80
C LEU A 13 -5.62 14.84 11.02
N THR A 14 -6.53 14.11 11.65
CA THR A 14 -6.44 12.67 11.88
C THR A 14 -7.47 11.94 11.00
N ILE A 15 -6.99 11.06 10.12
CA ILE A 15 -7.82 10.22 9.24
C ILE A 15 -7.88 8.82 9.83
N ASN A 16 -9.00 8.46 10.47
CA ASN A 16 -9.19 7.13 11.05
C ASN A 16 -9.66 6.16 9.97
N GLN A 17 -9.11 4.94 9.98
CA GLN A 17 -9.44 3.87 9.02
C GLN A 17 -9.21 4.32 7.56
N LEU A 18 -7.96 4.65 7.24
CA LEU A 18 -7.53 5.06 5.90
C LEU A 18 -8.02 4.08 4.84
N ASN A 19 -8.61 4.62 3.79
CA ASN A 19 -9.03 3.92 2.58
C ASN A 19 -8.58 4.70 1.34
N LEU A 20 -8.64 4.09 0.16
CA LEU A 20 -8.07 4.70 -1.04
C LEU A 20 -8.81 5.93 -1.55
N SER A 21 -10.09 6.13 -1.16
CA SER A 21 -10.78 7.38 -1.46
C SER A 21 -10.28 8.56 -0.64
N ASP A 22 -9.46 8.31 0.40
CA ASP A 22 -8.77 9.36 1.15
C ASP A 22 -7.52 9.88 0.42
N GLU A 23 -7.07 9.26 -0.67
CA GLU A 23 -5.97 9.79 -1.47
C GLU A 23 -6.30 11.17 -2.04
N GLY A 24 -5.33 12.07 -2.02
CA GLY A 24 -5.51 13.40 -2.57
C GLY A 24 -4.70 14.49 -1.88
N ILE A 25 -5.04 15.73 -2.23
CA ILE A 25 -4.32 16.92 -1.77
C ILE A 25 -5.04 17.51 -0.55
N TYR A 26 -4.33 17.58 0.57
CA TYR A 26 -4.78 18.20 1.80
C TYR A 26 -4.13 19.56 1.97
N MET A 27 -4.93 20.59 2.26
CA MET A 27 -4.46 21.96 2.40
C MET A 27 -4.80 22.50 3.78
N CYS A 28 -3.79 23.04 4.47
CA CYS A 28 -3.98 23.82 5.68
C CYS A 28 -3.97 25.32 5.32
N LYS A 29 -5.04 26.05 5.67
CA LYS A 29 -5.21 27.48 5.38
C LYS A 29 -5.40 28.26 6.67
N SER A 30 -4.78 29.43 6.75
CA SER A 30 -5.09 30.40 7.82
C SER A 30 -6.31 31.23 7.43
N ASN A 31 -7.08 31.66 8.42
CA ASN A 31 -8.21 32.58 8.25
C ASN A 31 -7.78 34.05 8.15
N GLN A 32 -6.63 34.42 8.73
CA GLN A 32 -6.17 35.81 8.81
C GLN A 32 -5.52 36.31 7.52
N HIS A 33 -4.88 35.41 6.80
CA HIS A 33 -4.36 35.66 5.47
C HIS A 33 -4.86 34.50 4.62
N GLN A 34 -5.49 34.75 3.48
CA GLN A 34 -5.91 33.70 2.52
C GLN A 34 -4.72 32.89 1.95
N SER A 35 -3.56 32.92 2.60
CA SER A 35 -2.39 32.13 2.31
C SER A 35 -2.64 30.67 2.67
N ILE A 36 -2.32 29.80 1.71
CA ILE A 36 -2.15 28.38 1.95
C ILE A 36 -0.87 28.23 2.77
N ALA A 37 -1.00 27.70 3.98
CA ALA A 37 0.15 27.52 4.88
C ALA A 37 0.96 26.29 4.46
N ASN A 38 0.29 25.16 4.17
CA ASN A 38 0.93 23.91 3.74
C ASN A 38 0.01 23.10 2.82
N ILE A 39 0.63 22.36 1.89
CA ILE A 39 -0.03 21.42 0.98
C ILE A 39 0.62 20.03 1.17
N TYR A 40 -0.19 19.02 1.44
CA TYR A 40 0.24 17.64 1.57
C TYR A 40 -0.42 16.79 0.49
N ASN A 41 0.35 15.93 -0.18
CA ASN A 41 -0.17 14.94 -1.11
C ASN A 41 -0.15 13.56 -0.45
N LEU A 42 -1.32 13.02 -0.14
CA LEU A 42 -1.46 11.69 0.45
C LEU A 42 -1.57 10.65 -0.66
N THR A 43 -0.60 9.73 -0.69
CA THR A 43 -0.59 8.58 -1.60
C THR A 43 -0.51 7.30 -0.78
N LEU A 44 -1.49 6.42 -0.96
CA LEU A 44 -1.59 5.13 -0.30
C LEU A 44 -1.04 4.06 -1.24
N THR A 45 0.23 3.70 -1.05
CA THR A 45 0.80 2.58 -1.78
C THR A 45 0.34 1.27 -1.15
N PRO A 46 -0.34 0.40 -1.90
CA PRO A 46 -0.76 -0.87 -1.35
C PRO A 46 0.44 -1.81 -1.26
N SER A 47 0.68 -2.35 -0.05
CA SER A 47 1.74 -3.32 0.17
C SER A 47 1.30 -4.69 -0.35
N MET A 48 1.90 -5.14 -1.45
CA MET A 48 1.71 -6.49 -1.94
C MET A 48 2.69 -7.42 -1.22
N LYS A 49 2.20 -8.33 -0.38
CA LYS A 49 3.05 -9.35 0.26
C LYS A 49 3.03 -10.63 -0.56
N ILE A 50 4.14 -10.90 -1.24
CA ILE A 50 4.43 -12.19 -1.86
C ILE A 50 5.23 -12.99 -0.85
N TYR A 51 4.66 -14.08 -0.35
CA TYR A 51 5.39 -15.02 0.49
C TYR A 51 5.93 -16.13 -0.41
N PRO A 52 7.25 -16.22 -0.63
CA PRO A 52 7.81 -17.43 -1.24
C PRO A 52 7.47 -18.64 -0.35
N ASN A 53 7.17 -19.78 -0.97
CA ASN A 53 7.33 -21.05 -0.26
C ASN A 53 8.84 -21.28 -0.15
N ASP A 54 9.49 -20.64 0.82
CA ASP A 54 10.90 -20.86 1.09
C ASP A 54 11.10 -22.30 1.54
N GLY A 55 11.85 -23.07 0.75
CA GLY A 55 12.11 -24.47 1.05
C GLY A 55 13.15 -25.08 0.11
N ILE A 56 14.00 -25.94 0.65
CA ILE A 56 14.84 -26.83 -0.14
C ILE A 56 13.96 -28.01 -0.55
N ILE A 57 13.86 -28.27 -1.86
CA ILE A 57 13.14 -29.44 -2.36
C ILE A 57 14.16 -30.50 -2.75
N GLU A 58 14.24 -31.54 -1.94
CA GLU A 58 15.05 -32.71 -2.25
C GLU A 58 14.29 -33.63 -3.21
N LEU A 59 14.85 -33.83 -4.40
CA LEU A 59 14.31 -34.76 -5.39
C LEU A 59 15.00 -36.10 -5.26
N ASN A 60 14.22 -37.18 -5.27
CA ASN A 60 14.80 -38.51 -5.44
C ASN A 60 15.18 -38.75 -6.90
N ARG A 61 16.14 -39.64 -7.13
CA ARG A 61 16.67 -39.98 -8.46
C ARG A 61 15.66 -40.57 -9.47
N TYR A 62 14.44 -40.86 -9.03
CA TYR A 62 13.37 -41.43 -9.86
C TYR A 62 12.31 -40.39 -10.26
N GLN A 63 12.32 -39.19 -9.67
CA GLN A 63 11.43 -38.11 -10.04
C GLN A 63 11.89 -37.45 -11.33
N ARG A 64 11.00 -37.44 -12.32
CA ARG A 64 11.24 -36.81 -13.64
C ARG A 64 10.60 -35.43 -13.78
N SER A 65 9.78 -35.03 -12.80
CA SER A 65 9.01 -33.79 -12.83
C SER A 65 8.74 -33.29 -11.42
N ILE A 66 8.66 -31.96 -11.27
CA ILE A 66 8.34 -31.26 -10.03
C ILE A 66 7.32 -30.16 -10.34
N ASN A 67 6.39 -29.91 -9.40
CA ASN A 67 5.44 -28.81 -9.47
C ASN A 67 5.84 -27.73 -8.46
N LEU A 68 6.20 -26.54 -8.95
CA LEU A 68 6.43 -25.35 -8.14
C LEU A 68 5.18 -24.47 -8.18
N SER A 69 4.79 -23.89 -7.05
CA SER A 69 3.64 -23.01 -6.94
C SER A 69 4.02 -21.69 -6.27
N CYS A 70 3.42 -20.60 -6.76
CA CYS A 70 3.56 -19.25 -6.21
C CYS A 70 2.16 -18.68 -6.05
N MET A 71 1.84 -18.18 -4.86
CA MET A 71 0.52 -17.66 -4.53
C MET A 71 0.65 -16.31 -3.83
N VAL A 72 -0.19 -15.37 -4.23
CA VAL A 72 -0.30 -14.06 -3.59
C VAL A 72 -1.40 -14.15 -2.53
N ARG A 73 -1.04 -13.87 -1.27
CA ARG A 73 -1.98 -13.99 -0.13
C ARG A 73 -2.69 -12.68 0.20
N GLU A 74 -2.05 -11.55 -0.05
CA GLU A 74 -2.59 -10.21 0.18
C GLU A 74 -2.53 -9.42 -1.12
N LEU A 75 -3.69 -9.01 -1.65
CA LEU A 75 -3.79 -8.12 -2.79
C LEU A 75 -4.08 -6.69 -2.30
N PRO A 76 -3.43 -5.68 -2.89
CA PRO A 76 -3.93 -4.32 -2.85
C PRO A 76 -5.44 -4.23 -3.06
N ILE A 77 -6.12 -3.39 -2.27
CA ILE A 77 -7.55 -3.15 -2.45
C ILE A 77 -7.83 -2.48 -3.82
N ASN A 78 -6.86 -1.78 -4.40
CA ASN A 78 -6.98 -1.07 -5.69
C ASN A 78 -5.96 -1.55 -6.74
N ILE A 79 -6.12 -2.78 -7.20
CA ILE A 79 -5.41 -3.24 -8.40
C ILE A 79 -6.18 -2.75 -9.63
N ILE A 80 -5.67 -1.71 -10.31
CA ILE A 80 -6.23 -1.22 -11.58
C ILE A 80 -5.74 -2.09 -12.75
N ASP A 81 -4.53 -2.66 -12.63
CA ASP A 81 -3.90 -3.50 -13.65
C ASP A 81 -3.95 -5.00 -13.30
N PRO A 82 -4.28 -5.91 -14.23
CA PRO A 82 -4.32 -7.34 -13.91
C PRO A 82 -3.00 -7.83 -13.31
N LEU A 83 -3.08 -8.51 -12.17
CA LEU A 83 -1.91 -9.06 -11.49
C LEU A 83 -1.17 -10.04 -12.40
N LYS A 84 0.14 -9.80 -12.62
CA LYS A 84 1.01 -10.68 -13.43
C LYS A 84 2.11 -11.29 -12.57
N ILE A 85 1.97 -12.57 -12.23
CA ILE A 85 3.04 -13.37 -11.60
C ILE A 85 3.95 -13.91 -12.70
N LYS A 86 5.27 -13.83 -12.51
CA LYS A 86 6.27 -14.32 -13.46
C LYS A 86 7.31 -15.19 -12.76
N TRP A 87 7.70 -16.29 -13.40
CA TRP A 87 8.82 -17.13 -12.98
C TRP A 87 10.11 -16.67 -13.64
N TYR A 88 11.22 -16.74 -12.91
CA TYR A 88 12.55 -16.48 -13.44
C TYR A 88 13.49 -17.61 -12.98
N HIS A 89 14.36 -18.06 -13.89
CA HIS A 89 15.50 -18.89 -13.56
C HIS A 89 16.77 -18.10 -13.88
N LYS A 90 17.81 -18.26 -13.07
CA LYS A 90 19.13 -17.68 -13.35
C LYS A 90 19.97 -18.65 -14.18
#